data_AF-A0A1G8ZVH4-F1
#
_entry.id   AF-A0A1G8ZVH4-F1
#
_cell.length_a   1.000
_cell.length_b   1.000
_cell.length_c   1.000
_cell.angle_alpha   90.00
_cell.angle_beta   90.00
_cell.angle_gamma   90.00
#
_symmetry.space_group_name_H-M   'P 1'
#
loop_
_entity.id
_entity.type
_entity.pdbx_description
1 polymer ?
#
loop_
_entity_poly.entity_id
_entity_poly.type
_entity_poly.pdbx_seq_one_letter_code
_entity_poly.pdbx_strand_id
1 'polypeptide(L)' 'MNGLFKTLIAGWGAKKLGGGCLGTILIFVIIYWLLGRF' A
#
# COMPACT_ATOMS: atom_id res chain seq x y z
N MET A 1 -24.89 -15.46 -6.28
CA MET A 1 -23.86 -14.55 -6.81
C MET A 1 -23.88 -13.28 -5.98
N ASN A 2 -22.88 -13.00 -5.14
CA ASN A 2 -22.68 -11.67 -4.55
C ASN A 2 -21.18 -11.35 -4.59
N GLY A 3 -20.59 -11.45 -5.79
CA GLY A 3 -19.17 -11.13 -6.03
C GLY A 3 -18.79 -9.74 -5.51
N LEU A 4 -19.75 -8.82 -5.44
CA LEU A 4 -19.61 -7.49 -4.87
C LEU A 4 -19.16 -7.48 -3.39
N PHE A 5 -19.66 -8.38 -2.55
CA PHE A 5 -19.23 -8.44 -1.14
C PHE A 5 -17.79 -8.97 -1.01
N LYS A 6 -17.43 -9.95 -1.84
CA LYS A 6 -16.08 -10.53 -1.85
C LYS A 6 -15.06 -9.52 -2.41
N THR A 7 -15.42 -8.74 -3.43
CA THR A 7 -14.56 -7.67 -3.96
C THR A 7 -14.45 -6.49 -2.99
N LEU A 8 -15.51 -6.15 -2.26
CA LEU A 8 -15.47 -5.08 -1.26
C LEU A 8 -14.55 -5.44 -0.09
N ILE A 9 -14.67 -6.66 0.45
CA ILE A 9 -13.81 -7.13 1.54
C ILE A 9 -12.37 -7.33 1.06
N ALA A 10 -12.16 -7.83 -0.17
CA ALA A 10 -10.83 -7.93 -0.76
C ALA A 10 -10.20 -6.55 -1.00
N GLY A 11 -10.97 -5.57 -1.49
CA GLY A 11 -10.52 -4.19 -1.68
C GLY A 11 -10.23 -3.48 -0.36
N TRP A 12 -11.04 -3.73 0.68
CA TRP A 12 -10.82 -3.18 2.02
C TRP A 12 -9.61 -3.81 2.71
N GLY A 13 -9.43 -5.13 2.59
CA GLY A 13 -8.24 -5.84 3.04
C GLY A 13 -6.98 -5.37 2.31
N ALA A 14 -7.06 -5.18 0.99
CA ALA A 14 -5.98 -4.61 0.19
C ALA A 14 -5.65 -3.16 0.59
N LYS A 15 -6.63 -2.33 0.95
CA LYS A 15 -6.39 -0.96 1.44
C LYS A 15 -5.77 -0.92 2.83
N LYS A 16 -6.05 -1.91 3.69
CA LYS A 16 -5.58 -1.94 5.09
C LYS A 16 -4.24 -2.68 5.26
N LEU A 17 -3.99 -3.73 4.47
CA LEU A 17 -2.72 -4.49 4.47
C LEU A 17 -1.76 -4.01 3.36
N GLY A 18 -2.32 -3.57 2.24
CA GLY A 18 -1.58 -3.07 1.09
C GLY A 18 -1.36 -1.59 1.21
N GLY A 19 -0.42 -1.21 2.09
CA GLY A 19 0.40 -0.02 1.83
C GLY A 19 0.87 0.01 0.36
N GLY A 20 0.96 -1.14 -0.30
CA GLY A 20 0.90 -1.24 -1.76
C GLY A 20 2.02 -0.45 -2.43
N CYS A 21 1.80 -0.02 -3.67
CA CYS A 21 2.79 0.77 -4.40
C CYS A 21 3.16 2.06 -3.66
N LEU A 22 2.19 2.74 -3.03
CA LEU A 22 2.43 4.02 -2.35
C LEU A 22 3.27 3.88 -1.08
N GLY A 23 3.05 2.83 -0.31
CA GLY A 23 3.80 2.52 0.90
C GLY A 23 5.24 2.14 0.55
N THR A 24 5.45 1.35 -0.50
CA THR A 24 6.81 1.06 -1.00
C THR A 24 7.52 2.31 -1.47
N ILE A 25 6.85 3.20 -2.21
CA ILE A 25 7.41 4.49 -2.63
C ILE A 25 7.74 5.35 -1.40
N LEU A 26 6.84 5.44 -0.42
CA LEU A 26 7.04 6.24 0.79
C LEU A 26 8.23 5.72 1.60
N ILE A 27 8.34 4.40 1.80
CA ILE A 27 9.48 3.76 2.48
C ILE A 27 10.77 3.99 1.70
N PHE A 28 10.74 3.87 0.37
CA PHE A 28 11.91 4.15 -0.47
C PHE A 28 12.38 5.60 -0.33
N VAL A 29 11.48 6.57 -0.37
CA VAL A 29 11.80 7.99 -0.17
C VAL A 29 12.37 8.25 1.22
N ILE A 30 11.78 7.64 2.26
CA ILE A 30 12.28 7.77 3.63
C ILE A 30 13.70 7.19 3.77
N ILE A 31 13.95 5.99 3.24
CA ILE A 31 15.29 5.37 3.25
C ILE A 31 16.28 6.22 2.43
N TYR A 32 15.86 6.70 1.27
CA TYR A 32 16.66 7.56 0.41
C TYR A 32 17.04 8.87 1.12
N TRP A 33 16.12 9.46 1.88
CA TRP A 33 16.36 10.64 2.69
C TRP A 33 17.28 10.37 3.88
N LEU A 34 17.07 9.25 4.60
CA LEU A 34 17.92 8.82 5.72
C LEU A 34 19.36 8.52 5.30
N LEU A 35 19.57 8.05 4.06
CA LEU A 35 20.91 7.84 3.50
C LEU A 35 21.66 9.17 3.22
N GLY A 36 21.00 10.32 3.42
CA GLY A 36 21.60 11.63 3.19
C GLY A 36 21.83 11.93 1.71
N ARG A 37 21.10 11.26 0.81
CA ARG A 37 21.22 11.43 -0.64
C ARG A 37 20.40 12.63 -1.14
N PHE A 38 20.62 13.80 -0.52
CA PHE A 38 20.09 15.10 -0.95
C PHE A 38 21.22 15.94 -1.58
#